data_AF-A0A524H649-F1
#
_entry.id   AF-A0A524H649-F1
#
_cell.length_a   1.000
_cell.length_b   1.000
_cell.length_c   1.000
_cell.angle_alpha   90.00
_cell.angle_beta   90.00
_cell.angle_gamma   90.00
#
_symmetry.space_group_name_H-M   'P 1'
#
loop_
_entity.id
_entity.type
_entity.pdbx_description
1 polymer ?
#
loop_
_entity_poly.entity_id
_entity_poly.type
_entity_poly.pdbx_seq_one_letter_code
_entity_poly.pdbx_strand_id
1 'polypeptide(L)' 'MFLSDTSVKRPVLATMMSLAIVLFGAIGYTRLSVREYPDIDPPIISVSTFLPGANPRVMESAVTDILEEELSTVEGLRT' A
#
# COMPACT_ATOMS: atom_id res chain seq x y z
N MET A 1 -1.29 2.77 48.09
CA MET A 1 -1.35 2.45 46.65
C MET A 1 -2.38 3.36 45.99
N PHE A 2 -1.97 4.46 45.35
CA PHE A 2 -2.90 5.54 44.96
C PHE A 2 -3.92 5.15 43.87
N LEU A 3 -3.49 4.41 42.83
CA LEU A 3 -4.39 3.95 41.76
C LEU A 3 -5.44 2.95 42.28
N SER A 4 -5.00 2.01 43.12
CA SER A 4 -5.88 0.97 43.70
C SER A 4 -6.87 1.57 44.69
N ASP A 5 -6.43 2.46 45.60
CA ASP A 5 -7.30 3.12 46.58
C ASP A 5 -8.41 3.94 45.90
N THR A 6 -8.06 4.69 44.86
CA THR A 6 -9.00 5.55 44.14
C THR A 6 -10.01 4.74 43.31
N SER A 7 -9.57 3.65 42.70
CA SER A 7 -10.44 2.75 41.93
C SER A 7 -11.42 1.99 42.82
N VAL A 8 -11.01 1.61 44.04
CA VAL A 8 -11.87 0.92 45.02
C VAL A 8 -12.84 1.88 45.72
N LYS A 9 -12.42 3.11 46.06
CA LYS A 9 -13.29 4.12 46.69
C LYS A 9 -14.35 4.70 45.75
N ARG A 10 -14.11 4.70 44.44
CA ARG A 10 -15.06 5.21 43.43
C ARG A 10 -15.29 4.17 42.32
N PRO A 11 -16.03 3.08 42.62
CA PRO A 11 -16.21 1.96 41.69
C PRO A 11 -16.93 2.36 40.39
N VAL A 12 -17.81 3.37 40.46
CA VAL A 12 -18.51 3.91 39.28
C VAL A 12 -17.51 4.55 38.29
N LEU A 13 -16.52 5.30 38.78
CA LEU A 13 -15.53 5.93 37.90
C LEU A 13 -14.64 4.88 37.22
N ALA A 14 -14.18 3.89 37.98
CA ALA A 14 -13.34 2.81 37.47
C ALA A 14 -14.05 1.98 36.37
N THR A 15 -15.33 1.66 36.60
CA THR A 15 -16.15 0.92 35.63
C THR A 15 -16.45 1.73 34.37
N MET A 16 -16.77 3.02 34.49
CA MET A 16 -16.98 3.88 33.32
C MET A 16 -15.71 4.04 32.48
N MET A 17 -14.54 4.15 33.12
CA MET A 17 -13.26 4.27 32.42
C MET A 17 -12.90 2.98 31.68
N SER A 18 -13.12 1.81 32.30
CA SER A 18 -12.97 0.51 31.63
C SER A 18 -13.95 0.38 30.45
N LEU A 19 -15.20 0.77 30.64
CA LEU A 19 -16.24 0.69 29.61
C LEU A 19 -15.94 1.63 28.44
N ALA A 20 -15.42 2.82 28.70
CA ALA A 20 -14.96 3.74 27.66
C ALA A 20 -13.86 3.10 26.79
N ILE A 21 -12.86 2.47 27.41
CA ILE A 21 -11.77 1.80 26.68
C ILE A 21 -12.32 0.67 25.80
N VAL A 22 -13.23 -0.15 26.33
CA VAL A 22 -13.89 -1.23 25.56
C VAL A 22 -14.68 -0.66 24.38
N LEU A 23 -15.41 0.44 24.60
CA LEU A 23 -16.25 1.05 23.57
C LEU A 23 -15.41 1.67 22.43
N PHE A 24 -14.31 2.37 22.78
CA PHE A 24 -13.35 2.85 21.80
C PHE A 24 -12.68 1.70 21.03
N GLY A 25 -12.33 0.62 21.72
CA GLY A 25 -11.78 -0.59 21.09
C GLY A 25 -12.75 -1.24 20.11
N ALA A 26 -14.02 -1.38 20.49
CA ALA A 26 -15.06 -1.93 19.63
C ALA A 26 -15.28 -1.07 18.38
N ILE A 27 -15.36 0.25 18.54
CA ILE A 27 -15.50 1.17 17.41
C ILE A 27 -14.27 1.09 16.49
N GLY A 28 -13.06 1.09 17.07
CA GLY A 28 -11.81 0.96 16.30
C GLY A 28 -11.74 -0.33 15.51
N TYR A 29 -12.16 -1.45 16.11
CA TYR A 29 -12.21 -2.75 15.45
C TYR A 29 -13.17 -2.76 14.25
N THR A 30 -14.38 -2.20 14.42
CA THR A 30 -15.36 -2.13 13.31
C THR A 30 -14.95 -1.21 12.17
N ARG A 31 -14.08 -0.23 12.42
CA ARG A 31 -13.61 0.74 11.41
C ARG A 31 -12.31 0.34 10.75
N LEU A 32 -11.68 -0.75 11.19
CA LEU A 32 -10.43 -1.18 10.61
C LEU A 32 -10.71 -1.78 9.22
N SER A 33 -10.22 -1.12 8.18
CA SER A 33 -10.39 -1.59 6.81
C SER A 33 -9.58 -2.87 6.62
N VAL A 34 -10.27 -3.98 6.36
CA VAL A 34 -9.64 -5.26 6.05
C VAL A 34 -9.28 -5.24 4.57
N ARG A 35 -7.98 -5.30 4.27
CA ARG A 35 -7.46 -5.43 2.92
C ARG A 35 -6.85 -6.80 2.75
N GLU A 36 -7.20 -7.49 1.67
CA GLU A 36 -6.73 -8.85 1.37
C GLU A 36 -5.27 -8.87 0.91
N TYR A 37 -4.84 -7.77 0.28
CA TYR A 37 -3.46 -7.51 -0.11
C TYR A 37 -3.04 -6.11 0.34
N PRO A 38 -1.75 -5.91 0.68
CA PRO A 38 -1.24 -4.56 0.87
C PRO A 38 -1.44 -3.74 -0.41
N ASP A 39 -1.55 -2.42 -0.27
CA ASP A 39 -1.45 -1.51 -1.42
C ASP A 39 -0.02 -1.59 -1.96
N ILE A 40 0.20 -2.52 -2.88
CA ILE A 40 1.42 -2.63 -3.69
C ILE A 40 1.14 -1.85 -4.98
N ASP A 41 1.82 -0.71 -5.11
CA ASP A 41 1.90 0.04 -6.36
C ASP A 41 3.15 -0.42 -7.12
N PRO A 42 3.08 -1.50 -7.94
CA PRO A 42 4.23 -1.89 -8.75
C PRO A 42 4.56 -0.72 -9.70
N PRO A 43 5.83 -0.29 -9.79
CA PRO A 43 6.22 0.76 -10.71
C PRO A 43 6.14 0.24 -12.14
N ILE A 44 5.12 0.66 -12.89
CA ILE A 44 4.95 0.34 -14.31
C ILE A 44 5.40 1.55 -15.13
N ILE A 45 6.38 1.36 -16.01
CA ILE A 45 6.86 2.38 -16.95
C ILE A 45 6.33 2.01 -18.34
N SER A 46 5.57 2.91 -18.96
CA SER A 46 5.07 2.72 -20.33
C SER A 46 5.87 3.58 -21.30
N VAL A 47 6.41 2.93 -22.33
CA VAL A 47 7.14 3.60 -23.42
C VAL A 47 6.36 3.40 -24.71
N SER A 48 5.95 4.49 -25.35
CA SER A 48 5.27 4.45 -26.65
C SER A 48 6.09 5.17 -27.70
N THR A 49 6.43 4.48 -28.79
CA THR A 49 7.12 5.05 -29.94
C THR A 49 6.29 4.92 -31.20
N PHE A 50 6.38 5.91 -32.08
CA PHE A 50 5.63 5.93 -33.34
C PHE A 50 6.56 6.32 -34.49
N LEU A 51 6.66 5.44 -35.49
CA LEU A 51 7.40 5.72 -36.73
C LEU A 51 6.44 5.60 -37.93
N PRO A 52 6.00 6.73 -38.51
CA PRO A 52 5.07 6.71 -39.63
C PRO A 52 5.72 6.09 -40.87
N GLY A 53 5.01 5.18 -41.53
CA GLY A 53 5.46 4.53 -42.76
C GLY A 53 6.42 3.35 -42.58
N ALA A 54 6.73 2.97 -41.34
CA ALA A 54 7.53 1.78 -41.06
C ALA A 54 6.69 0.49 -41.16
N ASN A 55 7.27 -0.53 -41.78
CA ASN A 55 6.74 -1.90 -41.70
C ASN A 55 6.93 -2.42 -40.26
N PRO A 56 6.02 -3.25 -39.73
CA PRO A 56 6.20 -3.90 -38.41
C PRO A 56 7.61 -4.49 -38.18
N ARG A 57 8.21 -5.12 -39.19
CA ARG A 57 9.56 -5.68 -39.09
C ARG A 57 10.66 -4.62 -38.95
N VAL A 58 10.45 -3.45 -39.53
CA VAL A 58 11.37 -2.30 -39.38
C VAL A 58 11.19 -1.65 -38.01
N MET A 59 9.96 -1.58 -37.49
CA MET A 59 9.69 -1.09 -36.12
C MET A 59 10.31 -1.97 -35.04
N GLU A 60 10.29 -3.28 -35.22
CA GLU A 60 10.96 -4.24 -34.32
C GLU A 60 12.47 -3.98 -34.31
N SER A 61 13.14 -4.16 -35.45
CA SER A 61 14.60 -4.15 -35.51
C SER A 61 15.25 -2.78 -35.34
N ALA A 62 14.59 -1.69 -35.76
CA ALA A 62 15.19 -0.35 -35.74
C ALA A 62 14.80 0.50 -34.54
N VAL A 63 13.75 0.11 -33.79
CA VAL A 63 13.24 0.91 -32.68
C VAL A 63 13.09 0.07 -31.42
N THR A 64 12.40 -1.06 -31.50
CA THR A 64 12.07 -1.89 -30.33
C THR A 64 13.32 -2.58 -29.78
N ASP A 65 14.09 -3.27 -30.62
CA ASP A 65 15.30 -4.01 -30.20
C ASP A 65 16.33 -3.09 -29.54
N ILE A 66 16.55 -1.90 -30.11
CA ILE A 66 17.49 -0.91 -29.56
C ILE A 66 16.99 -0.37 -28.21
N LEU A 67 15.69 -0.09 -28.09
CA LEU A 67 15.11 0.37 -26.83
C LEU A 67 15.19 -0.70 -25.74
N GLU A 68 14.96 -1.97 -26.08
CA GLU A 68 15.10 -3.08 -25.13
C GLU A 68 16.54 -3.26 -24.68
N GLU A 69 17.52 -3.17 -25.59
CA GLU A 69 18.94 -3.30 -25.24
C GLU A 69 19.39 -2.19 -24.27
N GLU A 70 19.01 -0.94 -24.52
CA GLU A 70 19.33 0.20 -23.65
C GLU A 70 18.59 0.10 -22.29
N LEU A 71 17.32 -0.29 -22.29
CA LEU A 71 16.53 -0.44 -21.06
C LEU A 71 16.97 -1.67 -20.24
N SER A 72 17.48 -2.72 -20.88
CA SER A 72 17.98 -3.93 -20.20
C SER A 72 19.21 -3.67 -19.32
N THR A 73 19.92 -2.56 -19.57
CA THR A 73 21.07 -2.13 -18.78
C THR A 73 20.65 -1.61 -17.39
N VAL A 74 19.37 -1.25 -17.21
CA VAL A 74 18.84 -0.77 -15.92
C VAL A 74 18.50 -1.96 -15.02
N GLU A 75 19.27 -2.14 -13.94
CA GLU A 75 19.05 -3.21 -12.95
C GLU A 75 17.62 -3.15 -12.37
N GLY A 76 16.89 -4.27 -12.47
CA GLY A 76 15.57 -4.43 -11.87
C GLY A 76 14.38 -4.19 -12.80
N LEU A 77 14.60 -3.81 -14.07
CA LEU A 77 13.56 -3.81 -15.08
C LEU A 77 13.28 -5.23 -15.60
N ARG A 78 12.01 -5.62 -15.63
CA ARG A 78 11.53 -6.80 -16.37
C ARG A 78 10.76 -6.26 -17.56
N THR A 79 11.37 -6.32 -18.75
CA THR A 79 10.74 -5.93 -20.02
C THR A 79 9.79 -7.01 -20.50
#